data_AF-A0A962WFY2-F1
#
_entry.id   AF-A0A962WFY2-F1
#
_cell.length_a   1.000
_cell.length_b   1.000
_cell.length_c   1.000
_cell.angle_alpha   90.00
_cell.angle_beta   90.00
_cell.angle_gamma   90.00
#
_symmetry.space_group_name_H-M   'P 1'
#
loop_
_entity.id
_entity.type
_entity.pdbx_description
1 polymer ?
#
loop_
_entity_poly.entity_id
_entity_poly.type
_entity_poly.pdbx_seq_one_letter_code
_entity_poly.pdbx_strand_id
1 'polypeptide(L)'
;LPTSVLAKSAVLPPHSLLGSLVEHAVSSYKHPTGRLLAMAMLVFVFIGSSTKWREAHRQLAWVLATGLLLHLLVGRYDWFGRYEVYIWVSAFLGLIYLFKPGFYSLNMSIPVGLGVLLIAGFTLVLAKEHLVILVTTPRGSQDVHEQQYQMHRFATEFWRKPVAINDLGQVAYRNDQYVLDLYGLASLSTLRDRQFRTPGWMAMAVARHDVQLAMLYDNWYRDIPASWRKLGDLVVGHDRVTAASSRVAFYAVDPTAYKTLRGRLEEFAATLPGEARFEFSDIDAGLVGGPDGDPILP
;
A
#
# COMPACT_ATOMS: atom_id res chain seq x y z
N LEU A 1 7.54 7.99 -20.06
CA LEU A 1 7.60 7.40 -18.71
C LEU A 1 6.33 6.60 -18.46
N PRO A 2 6.40 5.44 -17.78
CA PRO A 2 5.21 4.71 -17.36
C PRO A 2 4.28 5.61 -16.54
N THR A 3 2.96 5.45 -16.69
CA THR A 3 1.91 6.17 -15.97
C THR A 3 2.09 6.12 -14.46
N SER A 4 2.49 4.97 -13.92
CA SER A 4 2.79 4.80 -12.50
C SER A 4 3.96 5.67 -12.00
N VAL A 5 4.97 5.93 -12.84
CA VAL A 5 6.09 6.82 -12.51
C VAL A 5 5.60 8.27 -12.55
N LEU A 6 4.84 8.65 -13.58
CA LEU A 6 4.26 9.99 -13.71
C LEU A 6 3.32 10.34 -12.56
N ALA A 7 2.48 9.38 -12.13
CA ALA A 7 1.56 9.54 -11.00
C ALA A 7 2.32 9.83 -9.70
N LYS A 8 3.44 9.13 -9.47
CA LYS A 8 4.25 9.29 -8.25
C LYS A 8 5.16 10.52 -8.30
N SER A 9 5.63 10.92 -9.47
CA SER A 9 6.50 12.09 -9.62
C SER A 9 5.75 13.42 -9.55
N ALA A 10 4.48 13.45 -9.95
CA ALA A 10 3.64 14.65 -9.90
C ALA A 10 3.29 15.11 -8.47
N VAL A 11 3.58 14.28 -7.46
CA VAL A 11 3.37 14.59 -6.03
C VAL A 11 4.51 15.43 -5.45
N LEU A 12 5.59 15.71 -6.19
CA LEU A 12 6.64 16.60 -5.71
C LEU A 12 6.10 18.04 -5.61
N PRO A 13 5.96 18.60 -4.41
CA PRO A 13 5.53 19.99 -4.26
C PRO A 13 6.58 20.93 -4.84
N PRO A 14 6.26 22.21 -5.08
CA PRO A 14 7.22 23.22 -5.54
C PRO A 14 8.19 23.65 -4.42
N HIS A 15 8.71 22.71 -3.64
CA HIS A 15 9.77 22.94 -2.67
C HIS A 15 11.14 22.81 -3.35
N SER A 16 12.15 23.49 -2.79
CA SER A 16 13.52 23.26 -3.22
C SER A 16 13.90 21.81 -2.91
N LEU A 17 14.68 21.18 -3.79
CA LEU A 17 15.16 19.80 -3.62
C LEU A 17 15.77 19.61 -2.22
N LEU A 18 16.56 20.59 -1.75
CA LEU A 18 17.14 20.60 -0.41
C LEU A 18 16.10 20.60 0.71
N GLY A 19 15.03 21.39 0.59
CA GLY A 19 13.93 21.40 1.55
C GLY A 19 13.28 20.03 1.69
N SER A 20 12.97 19.39 0.56
CA SER A 20 12.37 18.04 0.56
C SER A 20 13.29 16.99 1.21
N LEU A 21 14.60 17.04 0.94
CA LEU A 21 15.56 16.11 1.54
C LEU A 21 15.67 16.29 3.06
N VAL A 22 15.63 17.54 3.55
CA VAL A 22 15.65 17.81 5.00
C VAL A 22 14.35 17.34 5.66
N GLU A 23 13.19 17.60 5.06
CA GLU A 23 11.90 17.12 5.56
C GLU A 23 11.86 15.59 5.65
N HIS A 24 12.33 14.89 4.60
CA HIS A 24 12.42 13.44 4.60
C HIS A 24 13.42 12.91 5.63
N ALA A 25 14.56 13.55 5.82
CA ALA A 25 15.53 13.17 6.85
C ALA A 25 14.94 13.33 8.26
N VAL A 26 14.23 14.44 8.53
CA VAL A 26 13.55 14.69 9.81
C VAL A 26 12.43 13.68 10.03
N SER A 27 11.63 13.38 9.00
CA SER A 27 10.59 12.36 9.05
C SER A 27 11.17 10.98 9.37
N SER A 28 12.24 10.59 8.67
CA SER A 28 12.97 9.33 8.91
C SER A 28 13.48 9.23 10.34
N TYR A 29 14.03 10.32 10.89
CA TYR A 29 14.51 10.33 12.27
C TYR A 29 13.39 10.23 13.32
N LYS A 30 12.20 10.76 13.02
CA LYS A 30 11.03 10.58 13.89
C LYS A 30 10.53 9.13 13.89
N HIS A 31 10.76 8.41 12.79
CA HIS A 31 10.38 7.00 12.69
C HIS A 31 11.31 6.10 13.53
N PRO A 32 10.79 5.16 14.34
CA PRO A 32 11.62 4.26 15.15
C PRO A 32 12.65 3.48 14.33
N THR A 33 12.25 2.93 13.17
CA THR A 33 13.17 2.20 12.29
C THR A 33 14.22 3.10 11.65
N GLY A 34 13.88 4.33 11.27
CA GLY A 34 14.85 5.27 10.72
C GLY A 34 15.96 5.62 11.71
N ARG A 35 15.66 5.72 13.01
CA ARG A 35 16.72 5.88 14.04
C ARG A 35 17.67 4.69 14.09
N LEU A 36 17.15 3.47 14.00
CA LEU A 36 17.99 2.26 13.98
C LEU A 36 18.84 2.18 12.72
N LEU A 37 18.29 2.55 11.56
CA LEU A 37 19.06 2.63 10.30
C LEU A 37 20.15 3.71 10.38
N ALA A 38 19.87 4.86 11.00
CA ALA A 38 20.87 5.90 11.23
C ALA A 38 22.00 5.41 12.16
N MET A 39 21.67 4.66 13.22
CA MET A 39 22.69 4.03 14.07
C MET A 39 23.54 3.02 13.31
N ALA A 40 22.92 2.16 12.49
CA ALA A 40 23.65 1.23 11.63
C ALA A 40 24.55 1.97 10.63
N MET A 41 24.08 3.07 10.05
CA MET A 41 24.85 3.93 9.16
C MET A 41 26.11 4.46 9.86
N LEU A 42 26.00 4.95 11.10
CA LEU A 42 27.15 5.42 11.88
C LEU A 42 28.18 4.32 12.13
N VAL A 43 27.74 3.08 12.38
CA VAL A 43 28.64 1.92 12.51
C VAL A 43 29.40 1.68 11.21
N PHE A 44 28.72 1.72 10.06
CA PHE A 44 29.37 1.55 8.77
C PHE A 44 30.32 2.70 8.41
N VAL A 45 29.97 3.95 8.73
CA VAL A 45 30.86 5.12 8.57
C VAL A 45 32.12 4.95 9.41
N PHE A 46 31.99 4.51 10.66
CA PHE A 46 33.12 4.24 11.54
C PHE A 46 34.05 3.15 10.97
N ILE A 47 33.50 2.04 10.48
CA ILE A 47 34.27 0.96 9.86
C ILE A 47 34.97 1.45 8.58
N GLY A 48 34.25 2.13 7.69
CA GLY A 48 34.79 2.67 6.44
C GLY A 48 35.92 3.67 6.63
N SER A 49 35.85 4.46 7.72
CA SER A 49 36.84 5.47 8.07
C SER A 49 38.02 4.91 8.87
N SER A 50 37.92 3.70 9.41
CA SER A 50 38.93 3.11 10.27
C SER A 50 39.98 2.34 9.48
N THR A 51 41.26 2.72 9.64
CA THR A 51 42.41 2.04 9.01
C THR A 51 42.71 0.67 9.59
N LYS A 52 42.04 0.28 10.69
CA LYS A 52 42.18 -1.05 11.31
C LYS A 52 41.52 -2.16 10.49
N TRP A 53 40.60 -1.81 9.58
CA TRP A 53 39.87 -2.76 8.77
C TRP A 53 40.51 -2.93 7.39
N ARG A 54 40.40 -4.15 6.83
CA ARG A 54 40.84 -4.44 5.45
C ARG A 54 40.14 -3.51 4.47
N GLU A 55 40.84 -3.13 3.40
CA GLU A 55 40.31 -2.21 2.38
C GLU A 55 38.95 -2.65 1.81
N ALA A 56 38.81 -3.92 1.42
CA ALA A 56 37.54 -4.44 0.93
C ALA A 56 36.36 -4.31 1.93
N HIS A 57 36.63 -4.45 3.24
CA HIS A 57 35.61 -4.25 4.27
C HIS A 57 35.23 -2.77 4.41
N ARG A 58 36.21 -1.87 4.29
CA ARG A 58 35.98 -0.43 4.32
C ARG A 58 35.13 0.02 3.12
N GLN A 59 35.45 -0.49 1.93
CA GLN A 59 34.68 -0.23 0.71
C GLN A 59 33.24 -0.71 0.85
N LEU A 60 33.04 -1.96 1.31
CA LEU A 60 31.70 -2.48 1.59
C LEU A 60 30.93 -1.62 2.60
N ALA A 61 31.59 -1.21 3.69
CA ALA A 61 30.97 -0.37 4.70
C ALA A 61 30.55 0.99 4.13
N TRP A 62 31.35 1.61 3.26
CA TRP A 62 30.95 2.84 2.57
C TRP A 62 29.76 2.64 1.64
N VAL A 63 29.71 1.56 0.87
CA VAL A 63 28.55 1.23 0.01
C VAL A 63 27.27 1.11 0.84
N LEU A 64 27.33 0.39 1.97
CA LEU A 64 26.19 0.22 2.87
C LEU A 64 25.79 1.53 3.54
N ALA A 65 26.76 2.33 4.01
CA ALA A 65 26.51 3.65 4.59
C ALA A 65 25.83 4.60 3.58
N THR A 66 26.28 4.61 2.33
CA THR A 66 25.66 5.40 1.26
C THR A 66 24.24 4.92 0.97
N GLY A 67 24.00 3.62 0.89
CA GLY A 67 22.64 3.07 0.69
C GLY A 67 21.69 3.46 1.82
N LEU A 68 22.15 3.41 3.07
CA LEU A 68 21.39 3.84 4.25
C LEU A 68 21.12 5.34 4.23
N LEU A 69 22.12 6.15 3.89
CA LEU A 69 21.96 7.60 3.74
C LEU A 69 20.90 7.93 2.69
N LEU A 70 20.95 7.29 1.52
CA LEU A 70 19.95 7.50 0.48
C LEU A 70 18.55 7.10 0.96
N HIS A 71 18.41 5.97 1.66
CA HIS A 71 17.12 5.59 2.22
C HIS A 71 16.61 6.57 3.30
N LEU A 72 17.49 7.13 4.14
CA LEU A 72 17.13 8.16 5.13
C LEU A 72 16.74 9.49 4.48
N LEU A 73 17.29 9.80 3.31
CA LEU A 73 17.05 11.06 2.60
C LEU A 73 15.85 11.03 1.66
N VAL A 74 15.60 9.88 1.01
CA VAL A 74 14.56 9.76 -0.03
C VAL A 74 13.66 8.53 0.11
N GLY A 75 13.92 7.67 1.10
CA GLY A 75 13.12 6.48 1.37
C GLY A 75 11.78 6.80 2.03
N ARG A 76 10.90 5.80 2.03
CA ARG A 76 9.60 5.82 2.72
C ARG A 76 9.59 4.71 3.77
N TYR A 77 8.84 4.92 4.84
CA TYR A 77 8.72 4.03 5.99
C TYR A 77 7.23 3.82 6.22
N ASP A 78 6.61 2.92 5.47
CA ASP A 78 5.16 2.70 5.47
C ASP A 78 4.82 1.49 4.59
N TRP A 79 3.53 1.20 4.44
CA TRP A 79 3.02 0.18 3.51
C TRP A 79 3.48 -1.23 3.90
N PHE A 80 3.27 -1.57 5.17
CA PHE A 80 3.44 -2.93 5.67
C PHE A 80 4.89 -3.45 5.52
N GLY A 81 5.88 -2.59 5.78
CA GLY A 81 7.31 -2.92 5.73
C GLY A 81 7.93 -2.95 4.34
N ARG A 82 7.15 -2.62 3.30
CA ARG A 82 7.53 -2.86 1.90
C ARG A 82 8.73 -2.02 1.45
N TYR A 83 8.87 -0.81 1.96
CA TYR A 83 9.84 0.15 1.44
C TYR A 83 11.20 0.06 2.13
N GLU A 84 11.27 -0.54 3.30
CA GLU A 84 12.45 -0.58 4.16
C GLU A 84 13.07 -1.98 4.29
N VAL A 85 12.34 -3.05 3.96
CA VAL A 85 12.82 -4.43 4.16
C VAL A 85 14.16 -4.70 3.47
N TYR A 86 14.36 -4.16 2.26
CA TYR A 86 15.60 -4.38 1.51
C TYR A 86 16.82 -3.78 2.22
N ILE A 87 16.67 -2.57 2.78
CA ILE A 87 17.80 -1.87 3.40
C ILE A 87 18.10 -2.46 4.77
N TRP A 88 17.06 -2.93 5.48
CA TRP A 88 17.20 -3.69 6.72
C TRP A 88 17.99 -4.98 6.53
N VAL A 89 17.59 -5.80 5.56
CA VAL A 89 18.30 -7.06 5.25
C VAL A 89 19.74 -6.77 4.83
N SER A 90 19.96 -5.74 4.01
CA SER A 90 21.31 -5.35 3.57
C SER A 90 22.20 -4.92 4.74
N ALA A 91 21.69 -4.07 5.64
CA ALA A 91 22.43 -3.64 6.82
C ALA A 91 22.71 -4.82 7.78
N PHE A 92 21.71 -5.66 8.02
CA PHE A 92 21.85 -6.82 8.91
C PHE A 92 22.89 -7.82 8.39
N LEU A 93 22.80 -8.21 7.12
CA LEU A 93 23.78 -9.11 6.50
C LEU A 93 25.17 -8.48 6.42
N GLY A 94 25.26 -7.17 6.17
CA GLY A 94 26.51 -6.42 6.19
C GLY A 94 27.18 -6.47 7.57
N LEU A 95 26.41 -6.25 8.64
CA LEU A 95 26.91 -6.35 10.01
C LEU A 95 27.38 -7.79 10.33
N ILE A 96 26.58 -8.81 10.00
CA ILE A 96 27.00 -10.21 10.19
C ILE A 96 28.33 -10.49 9.48
N TYR A 97 28.44 -10.09 8.22
CA TYR A 97 29.64 -10.35 7.43
C TYR A 97 30.88 -9.64 7.97
N LEU A 98 30.76 -8.37 8.40
CA LEU A 98 31.89 -7.61 8.94
C LEU A 98 32.31 -8.10 10.32
N PHE A 99 31.35 -8.51 11.17
CA PHE A 99 31.62 -8.97 12.53
C PHE A 99 31.80 -10.49 12.66
N LYS A 100 31.71 -11.26 11.56
CA LYS A 100 31.91 -12.72 11.55
C LYS A 100 33.15 -13.21 12.30
N PRO A 101 34.34 -12.58 12.20
CA PRO A 101 35.52 -13.09 12.90
C PRO A 101 35.37 -12.95 14.42
N GLY A 102 34.70 -11.89 14.86
CA GLY A 102 34.31 -11.66 16.25
C GLY A 102 33.47 -12.82 16.77
N PHE A 103 32.44 -13.24 16.04
CA PHE A 103 31.58 -14.38 16.43
C PHE A 103 32.36 -15.69 16.60
N TYR A 104 33.40 -15.95 15.80
CA TYR A 104 34.24 -17.15 15.94
C TYR A 104 35.28 -17.02 17.07
N SER A 105 35.79 -15.81 17.31
CA SER A 105 36.80 -15.53 18.36
C SER A 105 36.22 -15.39 19.76
N LEU A 106 34.92 -15.11 19.85
CA LEU A 106 34.20 -15.06 21.10
C LEU A 106 34.10 -16.50 21.63
N ASN A 107 35.01 -16.87 22.54
CA ASN A 107 34.89 -18.06 23.37
C ASN A 107 33.75 -17.84 24.37
N MET A 108 32.52 -17.78 23.86
CA MET A 108 31.33 -17.55 24.66
C MET A 108 31.01 -18.86 25.34
N SER A 109 31.51 -19.03 26.57
CA SER A 109 30.93 -19.95 27.56
C SER A 109 29.55 -19.45 28.02
N ILE A 110 28.76 -18.89 27.11
CA ILE A 110 27.40 -18.48 27.36
C ILE A 110 26.56 -19.76 27.35
N PRO A 111 25.83 -20.05 28.43
CA PRO A 111 24.86 -21.15 28.42
C PRO A 111 23.93 -20.97 27.22
N VAL A 112 23.69 -22.04 26.45
CA VAL A 112 22.90 -21.98 25.20
C VAL A 112 21.57 -21.23 25.41
N GLY A 113 20.91 -21.42 26.57
CA GLY A 113 19.69 -20.70 26.93
C GLY A 113 19.85 -19.18 26.99
N LEU A 114 20.95 -18.65 27.54
CA LEU A 114 21.23 -17.21 27.58
C LEU A 114 21.55 -16.66 26.19
N GLY A 115 22.28 -17.41 25.36
CA GLY A 115 22.56 -17.03 23.97
C GLY A 115 21.28 -16.93 23.14
N VAL A 116 20.38 -17.91 23.27
CA VAL A 116 19.05 -17.91 22.65
C VAL A 116 18.22 -16.71 23.14
N LEU A 117 18.22 -16.42 24.44
CA LEU A 117 17.49 -15.27 25.00
C LEU A 117 18.00 -13.93 24.47
N LEU A 118 19.32 -13.77 24.32
CA LEU A 118 19.90 -12.55 23.78
C LEU A 118 19.57 -12.35 22.30
N ILE A 119 19.64 -13.42 21.49
CA ILE A 119 19.24 -13.37 20.07
C ILE A 119 17.74 -13.10 19.95
N ALA A 120 16.92 -13.76 20.76
CA ALA A 120 15.47 -13.54 20.78
C ALA A 120 15.14 -12.11 21.20
N GLY A 121 15.79 -11.57 22.23
CA GLY A 121 15.62 -10.19 22.67
C GLY A 121 16.07 -9.17 21.62
N PHE A 122 17.23 -9.39 20.99
CA PHE A 122 17.72 -8.56 19.89
C PHE A 122 16.79 -8.57 18.69
N THR A 123 16.30 -9.75 18.30
CA THR A 123 15.32 -9.92 17.22
C THR A 123 14.01 -9.23 17.56
N LEU A 124 13.51 -9.37 18.79
CA LEU A 124 12.28 -8.74 19.23
C LEU A 124 12.38 -7.20 19.21
N VAL A 125 13.53 -6.64 19.59
CA VAL A 125 13.73 -5.18 19.59
C VAL A 125 13.88 -4.63 18.17
N LEU A 126 14.69 -5.25 17.31
CA LEU A 126 14.97 -4.71 15.97
C LEU A 126 13.90 -5.08 14.94
N ALA A 127 13.26 -6.24 15.09
CA ALA A 127 12.30 -6.76 14.13
C ALA A 127 10.85 -6.69 14.64
N LYS A 128 10.56 -5.98 15.74
CA LYS A 128 9.19 -5.87 16.29
C LYS A 128 8.13 -5.59 15.22
N GLU A 129 8.38 -4.58 14.39
CA GLU A 129 7.45 -4.16 13.33
C GLU A 129 7.26 -5.24 12.27
N HIS A 130 8.34 -5.91 11.88
CA HIS A 130 8.31 -7.03 10.94
C HIS A 130 7.65 -8.28 11.52
N LEU A 131 7.75 -8.50 12.84
CA LEU A 131 7.02 -9.55 13.55
C LEU A 131 5.52 -9.24 13.57
N VAL A 132 5.13 -7.99 13.79
CA VAL A 132 3.72 -7.56 13.69
C VAL A 132 3.21 -7.83 12.27
N ILE A 133 3.96 -7.42 11.24
CA ILE A 133 3.63 -7.71 9.84
C ILE A 133 3.46 -9.21 9.60
N LEU A 134 4.40 -10.04 10.08
CA LEU A 134 4.35 -11.49 9.92
C LEU A 134 3.06 -12.09 10.52
N VAL A 135 2.69 -11.68 11.72
CA VAL A 135 1.49 -12.22 12.40
C VAL A 135 0.18 -11.65 11.87
N THR A 136 0.18 -10.42 11.32
CA THR A 136 -1.03 -9.80 10.74
C THR A 136 -1.20 -10.09 9.25
N THR A 137 -0.19 -10.64 8.57
CA THR A 137 -0.24 -11.00 7.13
C THR A 137 -1.45 -11.87 6.77
N PRO A 138 -1.82 -12.92 7.54
CA PRO A 138 -3.02 -13.70 7.23
C PRO A 138 -4.30 -12.86 7.26
N ARG A 139 -4.46 -11.96 8.24
CA ARG A 139 -5.61 -11.04 8.32
C ARG A 139 -5.59 -9.99 7.21
N GLY A 140 -4.42 -9.45 6.87
CA GLY A 140 -4.28 -8.57 5.71
C GLY A 140 -4.65 -9.27 4.39
N SER A 141 -4.29 -10.54 4.26
CA SER A 141 -4.70 -11.35 3.11
C SER A 141 -6.21 -11.61 3.09
N GLN A 142 -6.82 -11.74 4.27
CA GLN A 142 -8.27 -11.83 4.42
C GLN A 142 -8.97 -10.55 3.96
N ASP A 143 -8.45 -9.35 4.27
CA ASP A 143 -8.99 -8.09 3.73
C ASP A 143 -9.09 -8.13 2.19
N VAL A 144 -8.02 -8.56 1.53
CA VAL A 144 -7.95 -8.67 0.06
C VAL A 144 -8.93 -9.72 -0.46
N HIS A 145 -9.11 -10.82 0.27
CA HIS A 145 -10.07 -11.86 -0.07
C HIS A 145 -11.52 -11.40 0.08
N GLU A 146 -11.84 -10.66 1.12
CA GLU A 146 -13.19 -10.16 1.41
C GLU A 146 -13.59 -8.96 0.55
N GLN A 147 -12.60 -8.22 0.02
CA GLN A 147 -12.84 -7.03 -0.79
C GLN A 147 -12.48 -7.25 -2.26
N GLN A 148 -11.19 -7.23 -2.61
CA GLN A 148 -10.72 -7.22 -4.00
C GLN A 148 -11.08 -8.52 -4.74
N TYR A 149 -10.98 -9.67 -4.07
CA TYR A 149 -11.39 -10.94 -4.66
C TYR A 149 -12.92 -11.05 -4.80
N GLN A 150 -13.71 -10.52 -3.85
CA GLN A 150 -15.17 -10.48 -4.01
C GLN A 150 -15.61 -9.52 -5.12
N MET A 151 -14.95 -8.37 -5.28
CA MET A 151 -15.13 -7.47 -6.43
C MET A 151 -14.83 -8.18 -7.75
N HIS A 152 -13.74 -8.97 -7.81
CA HIS A 152 -13.40 -9.80 -8.96
C HIS A 152 -14.51 -10.82 -9.26
N ARG A 153 -14.99 -11.55 -8.25
CA ARG A 153 -16.11 -12.50 -8.39
C ARG A 153 -17.35 -11.82 -8.91
N PHE A 154 -17.74 -10.67 -8.36
CA PHE A 154 -18.90 -9.93 -8.85
C PHE A 154 -18.74 -9.56 -10.33
N ALA A 155 -17.59 -9.00 -10.70
CA ALA A 155 -17.31 -8.59 -12.07
C ALA A 155 -17.33 -9.76 -13.07
N THR A 156 -16.80 -10.93 -12.70
CA THR A 156 -16.59 -12.06 -13.62
C THR A 156 -17.66 -13.15 -13.58
N GLU A 157 -18.38 -13.29 -12.46
CA GLU A 157 -19.38 -14.35 -12.27
C GLU A 157 -20.82 -13.81 -12.38
N PHE A 158 -21.08 -12.58 -11.91
CA PHE A 158 -22.44 -12.03 -11.81
C PHE A 158 -22.72 -10.95 -12.85
N TRP A 159 -21.77 -10.03 -13.05
CA TRP A 159 -21.96 -8.87 -13.93
C TRP A 159 -21.54 -9.13 -15.38
N ARG A 160 -20.33 -9.68 -15.60
CA ARG A 160 -19.78 -10.08 -16.91
C ARG A 160 -19.84 -8.99 -17.99
N LYS A 161 -19.63 -7.74 -17.58
CA LYS A 161 -19.53 -6.57 -18.46
C LYS A 161 -18.44 -5.62 -17.95
N PRO A 162 -18.06 -4.59 -18.73
CA PRO A 162 -17.05 -3.63 -18.29
C PRO A 162 -17.37 -2.99 -16.93
N VAL A 163 -16.33 -2.79 -16.13
CA VAL A 163 -16.40 -2.17 -14.80
C VAL A 163 -15.34 -1.09 -14.64
N ALA A 164 -15.62 -0.09 -13.80
CA ALA A 164 -14.64 0.89 -13.36
C ALA A 164 -14.25 0.68 -11.91
N ILE A 165 -12.96 0.79 -11.60
CA ILE A 165 -12.42 0.58 -10.26
C ILE A 165 -11.27 1.56 -10.00
N ASN A 166 -11.00 1.85 -8.73
CA ASN A 166 -9.87 2.70 -8.33
C ASN A 166 -8.60 1.90 -8.00
N ASP A 167 -8.72 0.60 -7.78
CA ASP A 167 -7.59 -0.29 -7.53
C ASP A 167 -7.70 -1.50 -8.46
N LEU A 168 -6.78 -1.60 -9.42
CA LEU A 168 -6.83 -2.58 -10.51
C LEU A 168 -6.80 -4.03 -9.99
N GLY A 169 -5.80 -4.31 -9.15
CA GLY A 169 -5.53 -5.58 -8.48
C GLY A 169 -6.16 -6.84 -9.08
N GLN A 170 -6.89 -7.57 -8.23
CA GLN A 170 -7.53 -8.85 -8.56
C GLN A 170 -8.66 -8.70 -9.57
N VAL A 171 -9.36 -7.56 -9.61
CA VAL A 171 -10.51 -7.38 -10.50
C VAL A 171 -10.11 -7.46 -11.97
N ALA A 172 -8.90 -7.02 -12.32
CA ALA A 172 -8.34 -7.14 -13.67
C ALA A 172 -7.71 -8.51 -13.96
N TYR A 173 -7.36 -9.30 -12.93
CA TYR A 173 -6.73 -10.60 -13.12
C TYR A 173 -7.75 -11.61 -13.67
N ARG A 174 -7.45 -12.26 -14.81
CA ARG A 174 -8.34 -13.26 -15.45
C ARG A 174 -9.79 -12.77 -15.64
N ASN A 175 -9.94 -11.50 -15.99
CA ASN A 175 -11.22 -10.92 -16.35
C ASN A 175 -11.23 -10.64 -17.86
N ASP A 176 -12.14 -11.29 -18.59
CA ASP A 176 -12.26 -11.12 -20.03
C ASP A 176 -12.92 -9.78 -20.42
N GLN A 177 -13.50 -9.07 -19.44
CA GLN A 177 -14.16 -7.79 -19.64
C GLN A 177 -13.21 -6.63 -19.40
N TYR A 178 -13.50 -5.49 -20.02
CA TYR A 178 -12.70 -4.29 -19.83
C TYR A 178 -12.79 -3.77 -18.38
N VAL A 179 -11.63 -3.45 -17.79
CA VAL A 179 -11.53 -2.89 -16.44
C VAL A 179 -10.93 -1.50 -16.52
N LEU A 180 -11.76 -0.48 -16.31
CA LEU A 180 -11.37 0.92 -16.31
C LEU A 180 -10.70 1.29 -14.98
N ASP A 181 -9.42 1.64 -15.04
CA ASP A 181 -8.67 2.18 -13.91
C ASP A 181 -8.94 3.68 -13.71
N LEU A 182 -9.73 4.01 -12.70
CA LEU A 182 -10.07 5.38 -12.30
C LEU A 182 -8.92 6.10 -11.57
N TYR A 183 -7.89 5.40 -11.11
CA TYR A 183 -6.68 6.03 -10.57
C TYR A 183 -5.69 6.38 -11.68
N GLY A 184 -5.74 5.66 -12.80
CA GLY A 184 -4.94 5.93 -14.00
C GLY A 184 -3.52 5.38 -13.97
N LEU A 185 -3.25 4.37 -13.14
CA LEU A 185 -1.99 3.63 -13.18
C LEU A 185 -1.82 2.84 -14.48
N ALA A 186 -2.90 2.35 -15.09
CA ALA A 186 -2.89 1.67 -16.39
C ALA A 186 -3.46 2.50 -17.55
N SER A 187 -4.03 3.68 -17.27
CA SER A 187 -4.65 4.55 -18.29
C SER A 187 -4.09 5.96 -18.21
N LEU A 188 -3.28 6.35 -19.22
CA LEU A 188 -2.66 7.67 -19.26
C LEU A 188 -3.69 8.79 -19.44
N SER A 189 -4.74 8.56 -20.22
CA SER A 189 -5.82 9.54 -20.37
C SER A 189 -6.51 9.77 -19.03
N THR A 190 -6.89 8.69 -18.32
CA THR A 190 -7.52 8.81 -17.00
C THR A 190 -6.61 9.50 -15.98
N LEU A 191 -5.31 9.18 -15.98
CA LEU A 191 -4.34 9.83 -15.11
C LEU A 191 -4.28 11.34 -15.36
N ARG A 192 -4.19 11.76 -16.63
CA ARG A 192 -4.15 13.18 -17.00
C ARG A 192 -5.44 13.88 -16.62
N ASP A 193 -6.58 13.31 -16.99
CA ASP A 193 -7.88 13.92 -16.71
C ASP A 193 -8.09 14.12 -15.19
N ARG A 194 -7.65 13.14 -14.38
CA ARG A 194 -7.67 13.23 -12.91
C ARG A 194 -6.68 14.26 -12.37
N GLN A 195 -5.43 14.26 -12.85
CA GLN A 195 -4.39 15.20 -12.37
C GLN A 195 -4.72 16.65 -12.69
N PHE A 196 -5.29 16.92 -13.87
CA PHE A 196 -5.74 18.25 -14.27
C PHE A 196 -7.13 18.61 -13.75
N ARG A 197 -7.77 17.72 -12.98
CA ARG A 197 -9.14 17.88 -12.47
C ARG A 197 -10.12 18.30 -13.57
N THR A 198 -10.02 17.65 -14.73
CA THR A 198 -10.90 17.94 -15.88
C THR A 198 -12.35 17.74 -15.45
N PRO A 199 -13.23 18.75 -15.54
CA PRO A 199 -14.61 18.62 -15.08
C PRO A 199 -15.34 17.44 -15.75
N GLY A 200 -16.03 16.62 -14.95
CA GLY A 200 -16.80 15.48 -15.48
C GLY A 200 -15.97 14.32 -16.04
N TRP A 201 -14.65 14.28 -15.78
CA TRP A 201 -13.77 13.26 -16.35
C TRP A 201 -14.21 11.82 -16.06
N MET A 202 -14.77 11.56 -14.88
CA MET A 202 -15.25 10.22 -14.51
C MET A 202 -16.40 9.78 -15.42
N ALA A 203 -17.37 10.67 -15.67
CA ALA A 203 -18.50 10.39 -16.56
C ALA A 203 -18.03 10.17 -18.00
N MET A 204 -17.08 10.96 -18.48
CA MET A 204 -16.48 10.77 -19.80
C MET A 204 -15.70 9.46 -19.90
N ALA A 205 -14.96 9.10 -18.86
CA ALA A 205 -14.16 7.87 -18.83
C ALA A 205 -15.04 6.62 -18.88
N VAL A 206 -16.10 6.55 -18.09
CA VAL A 206 -17.04 5.41 -18.12
C VAL A 206 -17.80 5.32 -19.44
N ALA A 207 -18.23 6.46 -20.00
CA ALA A 207 -18.96 6.50 -21.27
C ALA A 207 -18.10 6.02 -22.45
N ARG A 208 -16.80 6.36 -22.48
CA ARG A 208 -15.87 5.90 -23.54
C ARG A 208 -15.73 4.38 -23.64
N HIS A 209 -16.02 3.67 -22.56
CA HIS A 209 -15.77 2.23 -22.44
C HIS A 209 -17.03 1.42 -22.13
N ASP A 210 -18.21 2.01 -22.31
CA ASP A 210 -19.52 1.40 -22.01
C ASP A 210 -19.57 0.74 -20.62
N VAL A 211 -18.96 1.43 -19.64
CA VAL A 211 -18.98 0.97 -18.24
C VAL A 211 -20.29 1.41 -17.61
N GLN A 212 -20.98 0.46 -16.97
CA GLN A 212 -22.26 0.71 -16.29
C GLN A 212 -22.18 0.51 -14.76
N LEU A 213 -21.05 -0.03 -14.27
CA LEU A 213 -20.76 -0.26 -12.85
C LEU A 213 -19.41 0.35 -12.48
N ALA A 214 -19.39 1.12 -11.39
CA ALA A 214 -18.16 1.51 -10.72
C ALA A 214 -18.10 0.91 -9.31
N MET A 215 -16.95 0.39 -8.91
CA MET A 215 -16.66 -0.12 -7.56
C MET A 215 -15.43 0.62 -7.03
N LEU A 216 -15.61 1.54 -6.08
CA LEU A 216 -14.53 2.42 -5.65
C LEU A 216 -14.57 2.80 -4.17
N TYR A 217 -13.45 3.32 -3.65
CA TYR A 217 -13.44 4.00 -2.36
C TYR A 217 -13.93 5.45 -2.48
N ASP A 218 -15.06 5.78 -1.86
CA ASP A 218 -15.67 7.12 -1.97
C ASP A 218 -14.73 8.23 -1.51
N ASN A 219 -14.02 7.99 -0.42
CA ASN A 219 -13.08 8.95 0.18
C ASN A 219 -11.87 9.30 -0.71
N TRP A 220 -11.64 8.55 -1.80
CA TRP A 220 -10.58 8.85 -2.77
C TRP A 220 -10.97 9.90 -3.81
N TYR A 221 -12.27 10.17 -3.97
CA TYR A 221 -12.78 11.02 -5.05
C TYR A 221 -13.73 12.08 -4.52
N ARG A 222 -13.40 13.35 -4.78
CA ARG A 222 -14.32 14.48 -4.51
C ARG A 222 -15.33 14.70 -5.62
N ASP A 223 -15.05 14.19 -6.81
CA ASP A 223 -15.74 14.52 -8.05
C ASP A 223 -16.59 13.35 -8.59
N ILE A 224 -17.05 12.46 -7.71
CA ILE A 224 -17.98 11.37 -8.10
C ILE A 224 -19.22 12.01 -8.73
N PRO A 225 -19.58 11.69 -9.99
CA PRO A 225 -20.70 12.34 -10.66
C PRO A 225 -22.02 12.15 -9.91
N ALA A 226 -22.77 13.23 -9.69
CA ALA A 226 -24.06 13.18 -9.01
C ALA A 226 -25.12 12.34 -9.73
N SER A 227 -24.92 12.06 -11.03
CA SER A 227 -25.77 11.15 -11.80
C SER A 227 -25.54 9.68 -11.45
N TRP A 228 -24.43 9.33 -10.80
CA TRP A 228 -24.14 7.96 -10.39
C TRP A 228 -25.01 7.61 -9.18
N ARG A 229 -25.70 6.49 -9.28
CA ARG A 229 -26.60 6.03 -8.21
C ARG A 229 -25.92 4.95 -7.39
N LYS A 230 -25.70 5.22 -6.09
CA LYS A 230 -25.13 4.24 -5.17
C LYS A 230 -26.06 3.04 -5.01
N LEU A 231 -25.50 1.85 -5.15
CA LEU A 231 -26.17 0.56 -4.98
C LEU A 231 -26.01 0.07 -3.52
N GLY A 232 -24.85 0.32 -2.94
CA GLY A 232 -24.49 -0.10 -1.59
C GLY A 232 -22.97 -0.10 -1.39
N ASP A 233 -22.54 -0.64 -0.26
CA ASP A 233 -21.13 -0.86 0.07
C ASP A 233 -20.84 -2.35 0.28
N LEU A 234 -19.77 -2.84 -0.33
CA LEU A 234 -19.11 -4.07 0.11
C LEU A 234 -18.25 -3.74 1.32
N VAL A 235 -18.52 -4.40 2.45
CA VAL A 235 -17.89 -4.14 3.75
C VAL A 235 -17.09 -5.36 4.19
N VAL A 236 -15.82 -5.15 4.55
CA VAL A 236 -14.99 -6.20 5.18
C VAL A 236 -15.51 -6.48 6.59
N GLY A 237 -15.42 -7.73 7.02
CA GLY A 237 -16.07 -8.19 8.23
C GLY A 237 -15.38 -7.79 9.54
N HIS A 238 -14.11 -7.43 9.46
CA HIS A 238 -13.24 -7.25 10.60
C HIS A 238 -12.44 -5.94 10.53
N ASP A 239 -11.65 -5.67 11.58
CA ASP A 239 -10.72 -4.54 11.58
C ASP A 239 -9.71 -4.68 10.43
N ARG A 240 -9.67 -3.63 9.61
CA ARG A 240 -8.82 -3.51 8.42
C ARG A 240 -7.34 -3.55 8.80
N VAL A 241 -6.55 -4.33 8.08
CA VAL A 241 -5.09 -4.38 8.23
C VAL A 241 -4.37 -3.74 7.02
N THR A 242 -4.76 -4.13 5.80
CA THR A 242 -4.03 -3.77 4.56
C THR A 242 -4.90 -3.21 3.44
N ALA A 243 -6.22 -3.48 3.40
CA ALA A 243 -7.11 -2.78 2.45
C ALA A 243 -7.02 -1.26 2.66
N ALA A 244 -7.29 -0.44 1.66
CA ALA A 244 -7.18 1.02 1.82
C ALA A 244 -8.40 1.64 2.54
N SER A 245 -9.55 0.97 2.51
CA SER A 245 -10.77 1.29 3.24
C SER A 245 -11.46 -0.02 3.63
N SER A 246 -12.24 -0.01 4.72
CA SER A 246 -13.07 -1.15 5.11
C SER A 246 -14.31 -1.29 4.22
N ARG A 247 -14.62 -0.28 3.40
CA ARG A 247 -15.82 -0.22 2.56
C ARG A 247 -15.45 0.13 1.12
N VAL A 248 -16.04 -0.57 0.15
CA VAL A 248 -16.03 -0.23 -1.28
C VAL A 248 -17.45 0.07 -1.72
N ALA A 249 -17.68 1.27 -2.20
CA ALA A 249 -18.96 1.69 -2.71
C ALA A 249 -19.17 1.20 -4.15
N PHE A 250 -20.37 0.68 -4.42
CA PHE A 250 -20.79 0.25 -5.73
C PHE A 250 -21.79 1.24 -6.29
N TYR A 251 -21.55 1.72 -7.51
CA TYR A 251 -22.40 2.69 -8.20
C TYR A 251 -22.88 2.14 -9.54
N ALA A 252 -24.18 2.28 -9.80
CA ALA A 252 -24.69 2.24 -11.15
C ALA A 252 -24.38 3.60 -11.80
N VAL A 253 -23.52 3.59 -12.82
CA VAL A 253 -23.14 4.83 -13.54
C VAL A 253 -24.07 5.11 -14.72
N ASP A 254 -24.81 4.08 -15.14
CA ASP A 254 -25.93 4.17 -16.07
C ASP A 254 -27.25 3.90 -15.32
N PRO A 255 -28.21 4.86 -15.29
CA PRO A 255 -29.50 4.67 -14.65
C PRO A 255 -30.30 3.48 -15.17
N THR A 256 -30.12 3.12 -16.45
CA THR A 256 -30.83 1.99 -17.07
C THR A 256 -30.36 0.64 -16.54
N ALA A 257 -29.08 0.55 -16.12
CA ALA A 257 -28.49 -0.66 -15.56
C ALA A 257 -28.83 -0.88 -14.08
N TYR A 258 -29.37 0.13 -13.38
CA TYR A 258 -29.57 0.10 -11.93
C TYR A 258 -30.37 -1.12 -11.45
N LYS A 259 -31.54 -1.39 -12.06
CA LYS A 259 -32.40 -2.51 -11.64
C LYS A 259 -31.71 -3.86 -11.84
N THR A 260 -31.02 -4.04 -12.96
CA THR A 260 -30.28 -5.27 -13.26
C THR A 260 -29.11 -5.45 -12.31
N LEU A 261 -28.32 -4.41 -12.07
CA LEU A 261 -27.21 -4.43 -11.12
C LEU A 261 -27.67 -4.74 -9.71
N ARG A 262 -28.80 -4.16 -9.26
CA ARG A 262 -29.35 -4.44 -7.94
C ARG A 262 -29.77 -5.90 -7.78
N GLY A 263 -30.47 -6.48 -8.75
CA GLY A 263 -30.83 -7.91 -8.69
C GLY A 263 -29.60 -8.84 -8.69
N ARG A 264 -28.57 -8.52 -9.50
CA ARG A 264 -27.29 -9.27 -9.47
C ARG A 264 -26.55 -9.13 -8.15
N LEU A 265 -26.59 -7.95 -7.53
CA LEU A 265 -26.00 -7.72 -6.23
C LEU A 265 -26.72 -8.47 -5.12
N GLU A 266 -28.05 -8.60 -5.19
CA GLU A 266 -28.82 -9.40 -4.23
C GLU A 266 -28.44 -10.89 -4.32
N GLU A 267 -28.31 -11.44 -5.53
CA GLU A 267 -27.80 -12.80 -5.76
C GLU A 267 -26.36 -12.95 -5.22
N PHE A 268 -25.50 -11.99 -5.49
CA PHE A 268 -24.10 -12.01 -5.07
C PHE A 268 -23.93 -11.90 -3.56
N ALA A 269 -24.67 -11.00 -2.92
CA ALA A 269 -24.61 -10.73 -1.48
C ALA A 269 -24.90 -11.99 -0.67
N ALA A 270 -25.80 -12.85 -1.15
CA ALA A 270 -26.10 -14.14 -0.54
C ALA A 270 -24.93 -15.15 -0.60
N THR A 271 -23.89 -14.87 -1.40
CA THR A 271 -22.73 -15.76 -1.59
C THR A 271 -21.42 -15.21 -1.01
N LEU A 272 -21.48 -14.10 -0.27
CA LEU A 272 -20.30 -13.52 0.38
C LEU A 272 -19.78 -14.44 1.48
N PRO A 273 -18.45 -14.68 1.54
CA PRO A 273 -17.87 -15.55 2.54
C PRO A 273 -17.61 -14.82 3.87
N GLY A 274 -17.57 -15.59 4.95
CA GLY A 274 -17.12 -15.11 6.25
C GLY A 274 -18.01 -14.00 6.81
N GLU A 275 -17.36 -12.92 7.24
CA GLU A 275 -18.02 -11.73 7.82
C GLU A 275 -18.21 -10.61 6.79
N ALA A 276 -17.74 -10.80 5.55
CA ALA A 276 -17.96 -9.85 4.46
C ALA A 276 -19.45 -9.74 4.15
N ARG A 277 -19.94 -8.52 3.97
CA ARG A 277 -21.35 -8.26 3.69
C ARG A 277 -21.54 -7.14 2.69
N PHE A 278 -22.69 -7.13 2.05
CA PHE A 278 -23.11 -6.02 1.21
C PHE A 278 -24.21 -5.22 1.92
N GLU A 279 -23.94 -3.95 2.19
CA GLU A 279 -24.89 -3.02 2.79
C GLU A 279 -25.55 -2.21 1.67
N PHE A 280 -26.79 -2.56 1.32
CA PHE A 280 -27.51 -1.86 0.26
C PHE A 280 -27.85 -0.43 0.67
N SER A 281 -27.77 0.50 -0.28
CA SER A 281 -28.27 1.86 -0.06
C SER A 281 -29.81 1.86 -0.07
N ASP A 282 -30.38 2.42 1.00
CA ASP A 282 -31.81 2.70 1.10
C ASP A 282 -32.20 3.76 0.08
N ILE A 283 -33.33 3.55 -0.60
CA ILE A 283 -33.68 4.27 -1.83
C ILE A 283 -34.13 5.73 -1.60
N ASP A 284 -34.29 6.21 -0.35
CA ASP A 284 -34.91 7.54 -0.08
C ASP A 284 -34.15 8.50 0.86
N ALA A 285 -32.91 8.20 1.28
CA ALA A 285 -32.12 9.17 2.05
C ALA A 285 -31.20 9.96 1.10
N GLY A 286 -31.70 11.11 0.63
CA GLY A 286 -30.87 12.10 -0.03
C GLY A 286 -29.64 12.44 0.83
N LEU A 287 -28.48 12.51 0.17
CA LEU A 287 -27.27 13.23 0.59
C LEU A 287 -27.12 13.39 2.12
N VAL A 288 -26.74 12.33 2.82
CA VAL A 288 -26.14 12.48 4.15
C VAL A 288 -24.67 12.12 4.02
N GLY A 289 -23.85 13.16 3.92
CA GLY A 289 -22.41 13.03 4.12
C GLY A 289 -22.16 12.45 5.50
N GLY A 290 -21.52 11.28 5.53
CA GLY A 290 -21.01 10.69 6.77
C GLY A 290 -19.65 11.32 7.11
N PRO A 291 -19.44 11.76 8.35
CA PRO A 291 -18.13 12.13 8.85
C PRO A 291 -17.40 10.82 9.17
N ASP A 292 -16.32 10.54 8.47
CA ASP A 292 -15.16 9.81 8.99
C ASP A 292 -14.06 9.95 7.94
N GLY A 293 -13.31 11.04 8.09
CA GLY A 293 -12.10 11.28 7.34
C GLY A 293 -11.03 10.32 7.81
N ASP A 294 -11.03 9.11 7.27
CA ASP A 294 -9.83 8.28 7.27
C ASP A 294 -8.72 9.07 6.54
N PRO A 295 -7.52 9.19 7.13
CA PRO A 295 -6.46 9.99 6.54
C PRO A 295 -6.15 9.48 5.14
N ILE A 296 -6.18 10.39 4.17
CA ILE A 296 -5.68 10.18 2.81
C ILE A 296 -4.19 9.81 2.98
N LEU A 297 -3.87 8.52 2.89
CA LEU A 297 -2.48 8.08 2.87
C LEU A 297 -1.84 8.64 1.58
N PRO A 298 -0.72 9.38 1.68
CA PRO A 298 -0.06 10.04 0.55
C PRO A 298 0.60 9.08 -0.46
#